data_AF-A0A368YQJ4-F1
#
_entry.id   AF-A0A368YQJ4-F1
#
_cell.length_a   1.000
_cell.length_b   1.000
_cell.length_c   1.000
_cell.angle_alpha   90.00
_cell.angle_beta   90.00
_cell.angle_gamma   90.00
#
_symmetry.space_group_name_H-M   'P 1'
#
loop_
_entity.id
_entity.type
_entity.pdbx_description
1 polymer ?
#
loop_
_entity_poly.entity_id
_entity_poly.type
_entity_poly.pdbx_seq_one_letter_code
_entity_poly.pdbx_strand_id
1 'polypeptide(L)'
;MKKKLTLSINDDLIEFAHDFSKETHQSISHIVEEYLIELKKNKEQDFEEQKLQKRIEKLYGTFENKPIPDKKDLRRVFHEKNYN
;
A
#
# COMPACT_ATOMS: atom_id res chain seq x y z
N MET A 1 -10.32 -13.82 18.85
CA MET A 1 -10.41 -15.28 18.65
C MET A 1 -9.34 -15.71 17.66
N LYS A 2 -8.53 -16.73 17.97
CA LYS A 2 -7.59 -17.30 16.99
C LYS A 2 -8.38 -18.17 16.01
N LYS A 3 -8.47 -17.78 14.74
CA LYS A 3 -9.09 -18.57 13.67
C LYS A 3 -8.00 -19.36 12.96
N LYS A 4 -8.26 -20.62 12.62
CA LYS A 4 -7.34 -21.45 11.83
C LYS A 4 -7.62 -21.22 10.34
N LEU A 5 -6.57 -21.00 9.57
CA LEU A 5 -6.61 -20.96 8.11
C LEU A 5 -5.93 -22.23 7.60
N THR A 6 -6.64 -23.03 6.81
CA THR A 6 -6.09 -24.20 6.13
C THR A 6 -5.90 -23.85 4.66
N LEU A 7 -4.74 -24.16 4.11
CA LEU A 7 -4.39 -23.88 2.72
C LEU A 7 -4.10 -25.20 2.00
N SER A 8 -4.64 -25.36 0.79
CA SER A 8 -4.26 -26.42 -0.13
C SER A 8 -3.23 -25.88 -1.11
N ILE A 9 -2.04 -26.48 -1.12
CA ILE A 9 -0.90 -26.12 -1.97
C ILE A 9 -0.26 -27.40 -2.51
N ASN A 10 0.58 -27.25 -3.54
CA ASN A 10 1.29 -28.36 -4.17
C ASN A 10 2.29 -29.00 -3.20
N ASP A 11 2.49 -30.32 -3.33
CA ASP A 11 3.38 -31.09 -2.46
C ASP A 11 4.83 -30.58 -2.50
N ASP A 12 5.37 -30.25 -3.68
CA ASP A 12 6.72 -29.68 -3.84
C ASP A 12 6.92 -28.38 -3.01
N LEU A 13 5.87 -27.57 -2.91
CA LEU A 13 5.87 -26.32 -2.13
C LEU A 13 5.80 -26.58 -0.63
N ILE A 14 5.13 -27.67 -0.22
CA ILE A 14 5.07 -28.12 1.17
C ILE A 14 6.46 -28.59 1.61
N GLU A 15 7.15 -29.37 0.78
CA GLU A 15 8.52 -29.83 1.05
C GLU A 15 9.47 -28.63 1.19
N PHE A 16 9.44 -27.71 0.23
CA PHE A 16 10.21 -26.48 0.31
C PHE A 16 9.94 -25.69 1.59
N ALA A 17 8.67 -25.52 1.98
CA ALA A 17 8.31 -24.78 3.18
C ALA A 17 8.84 -25.46 4.46
N HIS A 18 8.86 -26.79 4.49
CA HIS A 18 9.45 -27.53 5.60
C HIS A 18 10.96 -27.35 5.68
N ASP A 19 11.67 -27.40 4.57
CA ASP A 19 13.13 -27.23 4.55
C ASP A 19 13.52 -25.79 4.89
N PHE A 20 12.82 -24.81 4.31
CA PHE A 20 13.01 -23.40 4.62
C PHE A 20 12.73 -23.09 6.11
N SER A 21 11.72 -23.73 6.70
CA SER A 21 11.41 -23.62 8.13
C SER A 21 12.52 -24.17 9.02
N LYS A 22 13.18 -25.28 8.63
CA LYS A 22 14.33 -25.84 9.35
C LYS A 22 15.54 -24.91 9.28
N GLU A 23 15.82 -24.35 8.11
CA GLU A 23 16.96 -23.44 7.91
C GLU A 23 16.80 -22.15 8.72
N THR A 24 15.62 -21.54 8.64
CA THR A 24 15.31 -20.26 9.31
C THR A 24 14.98 -20.40 10.79
N HIS A 25 14.73 -21.63 11.27
CA HIS A 25 14.25 -21.92 12.64
C HIS A 25 12.92 -21.21 12.98
N GLN A 26 12.16 -20.82 11.96
CA GLN A 26 10.85 -20.18 12.11
C GLN A 26 9.75 -21.14 11.69
N SER A 27 8.60 -21.12 12.38
CA SER A 27 7.45 -21.92 11.96
C SER A 27 6.85 -21.40 10.64
N ILE A 28 6.41 -22.30 9.77
CA ILE A 28 5.76 -21.96 8.49
C ILE A 28 4.59 -20.98 8.71
N SER A 29 3.76 -21.22 9.73
CA SER A 29 2.64 -20.35 10.09
C SER A 29 3.08 -18.91 10.39
N HIS A 30 4.21 -18.74 11.07
CA HIS A 30 4.74 -17.43 11.41
C HIS A 30 5.27 -16.70 10.17
N ILE A 31 6.01 -17.39 9.31
CA ILE A 31 6.52 -16.84 8.05
C ILE A 31 5.36 -16.35 7.17
N VAL A 32 4.32 -17.16 7.03
CA VAL A 32 3.14 -16.82 6.24
C VAL A 32 2.35 -15.66 6.87
N GLU A 33 2.23 -15.63 8.20
CA GLU A 33 1.56 -14.54 8.91
C GLU A 33 2.28 -13.19 8.69
N GLU A 34 3.60 -13.15 8.84
CA GLU A 34 4.40 -11.94 8.61
C GLU A 34 4.25 -11.44 7.18
N TYR A 35 4.35 -12.34 6.20
CA TYR A 35 4.19 -11.98 4.80
C TYR A 35 2.79 -11.41 4.50
N LEU A 36 1.73 -12.02 5.04
CA LEU A 36 0.37 -11.52 4.87
C LEU A 36 0.16 -10.16 5.56
N ILE A 37 0.82 -9.91 6.70
CA ILE A 37 0.80 -8.61 7.37
C ILE A 37 1.46 -7.54 6.50
N GLU A 38 2.61 -7.82 5.91
CA GLU A 38 3.30 -6.89 5.01
C GLU A 38 2.45 -6.58 3.76
N LEU A 39 1.90 -7.61 3.12
CA LEU A 39 1.00 -7.43 1.98
C LEU A 39 -0.22 -6.55 2.32
N LYS A 40 -0.79 -6.74 3.52
CA LYS A 40 -1.90 -5.93 3.99
C LYS A 40 -1.48 -4.47 4.17
N LYS A 41 -0.33 -4.21 4.82
CA LYS A 41 0.19 -2.84 5.01
C LYS A 41 0.38 -2.12 3.69
N ASN A 42 0.98 -2.79 2.70
CA ASN A 42 1.22 -2.20 1.39
C ASN A 42 -0.11 -1.82 0.70
N LYS A 43 -1.12 -2.70 0.75
CA LYS A 43 -2.46 -2.39 0.21
C LYS A 43 -3.18 -1.27 0.97
N GLU A 44 -3.02 -1.19 2.28
CA GLU A 44 -3.61 -0.11 3.09
C GLU A 44 -2.94 1.24 2.80
N GLN A 45 -1.62 1.25 2.58
CA GLN A 45 -0.90 2.44 2.14
C GLN A 45 -1.40 2.92 0.76
N ASP A 46 -1.48 2.03 -0.22
CA ASP A 46 -2.02 2.36 -1.55
C ASP A 46 -3.47 2.89 -1.46
N PHE A 47 -4.29 2.32 -0.58
CA PHE A 47 -5.66 2.75 -0.38
C PHE A 47 -5.76 4.13 0.30
N GLU A 48 -4.95 4.39 1.33
CA GLU A 48 -4.92 5.70 1.99
C GLU A 48 -4.33 6.79 1.08
N GLU A 49 -3.35 6.47 0.23
CA GLU A 49 -2.87 7.39 -0.82
C GLU A 49 -3.98 7.72 -1.83
N GLN A 50 -4.72 6.72 -2.32
CA GLN A 50 -5.85 6.93 -3.22
C GLN A 50 -6.99 7.72 -2.57
N LYS A 51 -7.25 7.47 -1.28
CA LYS A 51 -8.28 8.19 -0.52
C LYS A 51 -7.88 9.64 -0.25
N LEU A 52 -6.60 9.89 0.03
CA LEU A 52 -6.04 11.23 0.15
C LEU A 52 -6.16 11.98 -1.18
N GLN A 53 -5.80 11.34 -2.31
CA GLN A 53 -5.99 11.92 -3.65
C GLN A 53 -7.45 12.29 -3.91
N LYS A 54 -8.41 11.39 -3.67
CA LYS A 54 -9.85 11.69 -3.80
C LYS A 54 -10.33 12.82 -2.90
N ARG A 55 -9.77 12.95 -1.69
CA ARG A 55 -10.10 14.04 -0.76
C ARG A 55 -9.53 15.37 -1.26
N ILE A 56 -8.31 15.36 -1.81
CA ILE A 56 -7.67 16.53 -2.43
C ILE A 56 -8.45 16.96 -3.67
N GLU A 57 -8.88 16.03 -4.52
CA GLU A 57 -9.76 16.31 -5.66
C GLU A 57 -11.08 16.94 -5.25
N LYS A 58 -11.74 16.42 -4.21
CA LYS A 58 -12.97 17.02 -3.69
C LYS A 58 -12.76 18.43 -3.15
N LEU A 59 -11.68 18.65 -2.39
CA LEU A 59 -11.32 19.97 -1.90
C LEU A 59 -11.00 20.92 -3.07
N TYR A 60 -10.27 20.47 -4.09
CA TYR A 60 -9.97 21.29 -5.26
C TYR A 60 -11.22 21.61 -6.09
N GLY A 61 -12.12 20.64 -6.27
CA GLY A 61 -13.40 20.84 -6.95
C GLY A 61 -14.31 21.84 -6.24
N THR A 62 -14.12 22.09 -4.94
CA THR A 62 -14.80 23.21 -4.25
C THR A 62 -14.19 24.58 -4.54
N PHE A 63 -12.96 24.64 -5.07
CA PHE A 63 -12.27 25.89 -5.35
C PHE A 63 -12.35 26.34 -6.82
N GLU A 64 -12.48 25.46 -7.82
CA GLU A 64 -12.71 25.87 -9.23
C GLU A 64 -13.10 24.69 -10.13
N ASN A 65 -13.95 24.92 -11.15
CA ASN A 65 -14.38 23.95 -12.18
C ASN A 65 -13.27 23.53 -13.17
N LYS A 66 -12.00 23.58 -12.77
CA LYS A 66 -10.84 23.25 -13.61
C LYS A 66 -10.14 22.02 -13.04
N PRO A 67 -9.49 21.19 -13.88
CA PRO A 67 -8.65 20.10 -13.38
C PRO A 67 -7.49 20.65 -12.54
N ILE A 68 -7.03 19.87 -11.56
CA ILE A 68 -5.85 20.21 -10.75
C ILE A 68 -4.65 20.46 -11.69
N PRO A 69 -4.03 21.66 -11.69
CA PRO A 69 -2.87 21.95 -12.51
C PRO A 69 -1.66 21.11 -12.08
N ASP A 70 -0.73 20.88 -13.00
CA ASP A 70 0.51 20.15 -12.70
C ASP A 70 1.36 20.89 -11.65
N LYS A 71 2.16 20.13 -10.89
CA LYS A 71 3.02 20.64 -9.81
C LYS A 71 3.96 21.76 -10.27
N LYS A 72 4.40 21.70 -11.54
CA LYS A 72 5.25 22.75 -12.13
C LYS A 72 4.49 24.06 -12.31
N ASP A 73 3.24 24.00 -12.74
CA ASP A 73 2.38 25.17 -12.94
C ASP A 73 1.99 25.81 -11.61
N LEU A 74 1.69 24.99 -10.59
CA LEU A 74 1.43 25.48 -9.23
C LEU A 74 2.63 26.22 -8.65
N ARG A 75 3.84 25.70 -8.85
CA ARG A 75 5.07 26.39 -8.43
C ARG A 75 5.26 27.70 -9.17
N ARG A 76 5.02 27.73 -10.48
CA ARG A 76 5.12 28.95 -11.28
C ARG A 76 4.20 30.04 -10.77
N VAL A 77 2.91 29.74 -10.58
CA VAL A 77 1.91 30.71 -10.08
C VAL A 77 2.27 31.23 -8.68
N PHE A 78 2.76 30.35 -7.80
CA PHE A 78 3.18 30.76 -6.46
C PHE A 78 4.38 31.71 -6.50
N HIS A 79 5.40 31.42 -7.32
CA HIS A 79 6.56 32.28 -7.45
C HIS A 79 6.24 33.60 -8.16
N GLU A 80 5.40 33.61 -9.19
CA GLU A 80 4.99 34.82 -9.90
C GLU A 80 4.18 35.79 -9.01
N LYS A 81 3.37 35.27 -8.07
CA LYS A 81 2.63 36.12 -7.11
C LYS A 81 3.49 36.82 -6.07
N ASN A 82 4.73 36.38 -5.85
CA ASN A 82 5.63 36.99 -4.85
C ASN A 82 6.49 38.13 -5.42
N TYR A 83 6.36 38.47 -6.71
CA TYR A 83 7.17 39.49 -7.40
C TYR A 83 6.38 40.74 -7.86
N ASN A 84 5.15 40.96 -7.38
CA ASN A 84 4.42 42.22 -7.49
C ASN A 84 3.96 42.69 -6.11
#